data_AF-A0A7X3FJA4-F1
#
_entry.id   AF-A0A7X3FJA4-F1
#
_cell.length_a   1.000
_cell.length_b   1.000
_cell.length_c   1.000
_cell.angle_alpha   90.00
_cell.angle_beta   90.00
_cell.angle_gamma   90.00
#
_symmetry.space_group_name_H-M   'P 1'
#
loop_
_entity.id
_entity.type
_entity.pdbx_description
1 polymer ?
#
loop_
_entity_poly.entity_id
_entity_poly.type
_entity_poly.pdbx_seq_one_letter_code
_entity_poly.pdbx_strand_id
1 'polypeptide(L)'
;MGQNVAEQMQLGFNSILNYRAWNEVTHIVSTYGIYPGPDVTVKLQELVNKAIAEGRKAIFFPRGDYYVTSLVNAEKVVFFGDNARFVGGYSGIIQQLGNVLSYLKTTGNISLFVAPTGSNSNDGLSSGTALKSFNVAVSRLPQIINHVVTINVAPGLYDEDFSLGGFTGSGVIRVLGAGSLTESTNYKIRSFGVANCLTPAYIRGFEATITEKNAFLFDNSYRFQLDICRHVITATIQGATAKSAMGVISGCEFSGKYAAIASEINSKIYSTNNSGSGNTFGLLAIEGGTISKYLSQPTGGNDATFGGGVIR
;
A
#
# COMPACT_ATOMS: atom_id res chain seq x y z
N MET A 1 28.13 15.91 -50.40
CA MET A 1 27.79 15.55 -49.01
C MET A 1 27.62 16.81 -48.16
N GLY A 2 26.62 17.65 -48.47
CA GLY A 2 26.30 18.82 -47.67
C GLY A 2 24.97 18.57 -46.99
N GLN A 3 24.97 18.30 -45.68
CA GLN A 3 23.74 18.33 -44.90
C GLN A 3 23.16 19.74 -44.96
N ASN A 4 21.84 19.83 -45.11
CA ASN A 4 21.12 21.06 -45.38
C ASN A 4 21.32 22.04 -44.20
N VAL A 5 21.86 23.23 -44.48
CA VAL A 5 22.19 24.26 -43.48
C VAL A 5 20.94 24.65 -42.65
N ALA A 6 19.74 24.47 -43.20
CA ALA A 6 18.48 24.65 -42.50
C ALA A 6 18.23 23.60 -41.38
N GLU A 7 18.58 22.33 -41.59
CA GLU A 7 18.45 21.29 -40.57
C GLU A 7 19.44 21.50 -39.41
N GLN A 8 20.66 21.95 -39.70
CA GLN A 8 21.64 22.31 -38.67
C GLN A 8 21.21 23.52 -37.84
N MET A 9 20.59 24.53 -38.47
CA MET A 9 20.04 25.69 -37.75
C MET A 9 18.83 25.33 -36.87
N GLN A 10 17.97 24.42 -37.31
CA GLN A 10 16.78 24.00 -36.57
C GLN A 10 17.12 23.10 -35.36
N LEU A 11 18.14 22.25 -35.49
CA LEU A 11 18.75 21.52 -34.37
C LEU A 11 19.40 22.48 -33.35
N GLY A 12 20.08 23.53 -33.83
CA GLY A 12 20.65 24.57 -32.98
C GLY A 12 19.60 25.33 -32.17
N PHE A 13 18.48 25.73 -32.77
CA PHE A 13 17.43 26.47 -32.08
C PHE A 13 16.75 25.66 -30.96
N ASN A 14 16.43 24.40 -31.23
CA ASN A 14 15.84 23.50 -30.24
C ASN A 14 16.81 23.20 -29.08
N SER A 15 18.11 23.06 -29.39
CA SER A 15 19.13 22.87 -28.36
C SER A 15 19.32 24.10 -27.47
N ILE A 16 19.21 25.32 -28.02
CA ILE A 16 19.32 26.58 -27.28
C ILE A 16 18.08 26.82 -26.41
N LEU A 17 16.89 26.52 -26.92
CA LEU A 17 15.64 26.60 -26.14
C LEU A 17 15.64 25.60 -24.98
N ASN A 18 16.03 24.35 -25.23
CA ASN A 18 16.19 23.36 -24.17
C ASN A 18 17.28 23.78 -23.18
N TYR A 19 18.40 24.31 -23.65
CA TYR A 19 19.45 24.83 -22.77
C TYR A 19 18.93 25.96 -21.88
N ARG A 20 18.20 26.94 -22.41
CA ARG A 20 17.62 28.03 -21.61
C ARG A 20 16.58 27.51 -20.62
N ALA A 21 15.65 26.66 -21.07
CA ALA A 21 14.58 26.13 -20.23
C ALA A 21 15.12 25.26 -19.06
N TRP A 22 16.15 24.45 -19.30
CA TRP A 22 16.71 23.57 -18.27
C TRP A 22 17.81 24.25 -17.44
N ASN A 23 18.66 25.08 -18.04
CA ASN A 23 19.73 25.76 -17.32
C ASN A 23 19.23 26.89 -16.40
N GLU A 24 18.00 27.38 -16.57
CA GLU A 24 17.42 28.31 -15.60
C GLU A 24 16.76 27.58 -14.41
N VAL A 25 16.45 26.28 -14.56
CA VAL A 25 15.68 25.51 -13.58
C VAL A 25 16.55 24.54 -12.76
N THR A 26 17.61 23.99 -13.36
CA THR A 26 18.46 22.97 -12.71
C THR A 26 19.93 23.07 -13.11
N HIS A 27 20.82 22.50 -12.31
CA HIS A 27 22.21 22.21 -12.70
C HIS A 27 22.36 20.74 -13.09
N ILE A 28 23.17 20.45 -14.10
CA ILE A 28 23.52 19.07 -14.48
C ILE A 28 24.94 18.77 -13.96
N VAL A 29 25.11 17.75 -13.13
CA VAL A 29 26.40 17.53 -12.42
C VAL A 29 27.60 17.35 -13.36
N SER A 30 27.41 16.77 -14.55
CA SER A 30 28.50 16.56 -15.51
C SER A 30 29.08 17.87 -16.07
N THR A 31 28.29 18.95 -16.15
CA THR A 31 28.80 20.26 -16.58
C THR A 31 29.72 20.90 -15.55
N TYR A 32 29.74 20.37 -14.32
CA TYR A 32 30.61 20.79 -13.21
C TYR A 32 31.73 19.79 -12.92
N GLY A 33 32.00 18.85 -13.83
CA GLY A 33 33.08 17.89 -13.68
C GLY A 33 32.84 16.86 -12.57
N ILE A 34 31.57 16.60 -12.24
CA ILE A 34 31.12 15.57 -11.30
C ILE A 34 30.65 14.37 -12.12
N TYR A 35 31.37 13.26 -12.00
CA TYR A 35 31.12 12.02 -12.73
C TYR A 35 31.06 10.84 -11.77
N PRO A 36 30.34 9.75 -12.12
CA PRO A 36 30.31 8.52 -11.32
C PRO A 36 31.71 7.94 -11.08
N GLY A 37 31.89 7.28 -9.93
CA GLY A 37 33.14 6.58 -9.57
C GLY A 37 33.91 7.25 -8.43
N PRO A 38 34.72 8.30 -8.69
CA PRO A 38 35.53 8.95 -7.68
C PRO A 38 34.71 9.58 -6.55
N ASP A 39 35.36 9.91 -5.43
CA ASP A 39 34.76 10.76 -4.39
C ASP A 39 34.50 12.17 -4.97
N VAL A 40 33.21 12.51 -5.07
CA VAL A 40 32.74 13.79 -5.59
C VAL A 40 32.22 14.72 -4.50
N THR A 41 32.40 14.37 -3.22
CA THR A 41 31.81 15.08 -2.06
C THR A 41 32.08 16.59 -2.11
N VAL A 42 33.34 16.99 -2.29
CA VAL A 42 33.74 18.41 -2.29
C VAL A 42 33.10 19.17 -3.45
N LYS A 43 33.22 18.63 -4.68
CA LYS A 43 32.67 19.27 -5.88
C LYS A 43 31.15 19.35 -5.84
N LEU A 44 30.50 18.31 -5.33
CA LEU A 44 29.05 18.31 -5.19
C LEU A 44 28.60 19.31 -4.12
N GLN A 45 29.35 19.48 -3.02
CA GLN A 45 29.07 20.52 -2.03
C GLN A 45 29.15 21.92 -2.62
N GLU A 46 30.16 22.19 -3.45
CA GLU A 46 30.28 23.46 -4.18
C GLU A 46 29.07 23.71 -5.09
N LEU A 47 28.61 22.67 -5.79
CA LEU A 47 27.44 22.76 -6.65
C LEU A 47 26.14 22.97 -5.85
N VAL A 48 25.98 22.33 -4.69
CA VAL A 48 24.85 22.57 -3.77
C VAL A 48 24.83 24.03 -3.31
N ASN A 49 25.98 24.56 -2.87
CA ASN A 49 26.09 25.95 -2.46
C ASN A 49 25.75 26.92 -3.59
N LYS A 50 26.23 26.62 -4.81
CA LYS A 50 25.94 27.40 -6.02
C LYS A 50 24.45 27.38 -6.37
N ALA A 51 23.82 26.20 -6.35
CA ALA A 51 22.39 26.05 -6.61
C ALA A 51 21.56 26.91 -5.66
N ILE A 52 21.89 26.87 -4.37
CA ILE A 52 21.22 27.67 -3.33
C ILE A 52 21.41 29.17 -3.57
N ALA A 53 22.64 29.60 -3.87
CA ALA A 53 22.96 31.01 -4.12
C ALA A 53 22.23 31.56 -5.37
N GLU A 54 22.03 30.72 -6.39
CA GLU A 54 21.30 31.07 -7.61
C GLU A 54 19.78 30.85 -7.50
N GLY A 55 19.29 30.40 -6.34
CA GLY A 55 17.86 30.12 -6.12
C GLY A 55 17.34 28.86 -6.83
N ARG A 56 18.21 28.04 -7.42
CA ARG A 56 17.84 26.78 -8.06
C ARG A 56 17.46 25.73 -7.02
N LYS A 57 16.41 24.98 -7.31
CA LYS A 57 15.86 23.97 -6.38
C LYS A 57 16.20 22.54 -6.77
N ALA A 58 16.87 22.31 -7.90
CA ALA A 58 17.09 20.96 -8.39
C ALA A 58 18.48 20.77 -9.03
N ILE A 59 19.06 19.58 -8.84
CA ILE A 59 20.32 19.15 -9.46
C ILE A 59 20.12 17.78 -10.12
N PHE A 60 20.43 17.70 -11.41
CA PHE A 60 20.29 16.50 -12.23
C PHE A 60 21.57 15.66 -12.29
N PHE A 61 21.40 14.35 -12.11
CA PHE A 61 22.44 13.33 -12.18
C PHE A 61 22.21 12.39 -13.37
N PRO A 62 23.16 12.32 -14.32
CA PRO A 62 23.27 11.20 -15.24
C PRO A 62 23.42 9.87 -14.49
N ARG A 63 23.18 8.74 -15.17
CA ARG A 63 23.31 7.40 -14.58
C ARG A 63 24.66 7.17 -13.90
N GLY A 64 24.66 6.45 -12.78
CA GLY A 64 25.85 5.94 -12.12
C GLY A 64 25.90 6.12 -10.61
N ASP A 65 26.99 5.60 -10.03
CA ASP A 65 27.24 5.60 -8.60
C ASP A 65 28.17 6.77 -8.24
N TYR A 66 27.66 7.71 -7.45
CA TYR A 66 28.38 8.91 -7.05
C TYR A 66 28.83 8.77 -5.60
N TYR A 67 30.15 8.65 -5.39
CA TYR A 67 30.70 8.50 -4.05
C TYR A 67 30.66 9.84 -3.30
N VAL A 68 29.82 9.92 -2.26
CA VAL A 68 29.53 11.09 -1.44
C VAL A 68 29.48 10.65 0.02
N THR A 69 30.28 11.30 0.88
CA THR A 69 30.33 10.97 2.31
C THR A 69 29.41 11.85 3.15
N SER A 70 29.32 13.15 2.82
CA SER A 70 28.48 14.11 3.55
C SER A 70 28.19 15.35 2.71
N LEU A 71 26.98 15.90 2.80
CA LEU A 71 26.66 17.22 2.27
C LEU A 71 25.98 18.07 3.35
N VAL A 72 26.18 19.37 3.29
CA VAL A 72 25.58 20.38 4.17
C VAL A 72 24.61 21.23 3.35
N ASN A 73 23.48 21.62 3.95
CA ASN A 73 22.40 22.38 3.30
C ASN A 73 21.72 21.65 2.13
N ALA A 74 21.97 20.35 1.96
CA ALA A 74 21.43 19.57 0.87
C ALA A 74 19.91 19.42 0.93
N GLU A 75 19.29 19.63 2.08
CA GLU A 75 17.83 19.68 2.25
C GLU A 75 17.15 20.81 1.47
N LYS A 76 17.92 21.79 0.99
CA LYS A 76 17.42 22.95 0.22
C LYS A 76 17.35 22.68 -1.29
N VAL A 77 17.85 21.54 -1.75
CA VAL A 77 17.88 21.15 -3.17
C VAL A 77 17.36 19.73 -3.36
N VAL A 78 16.70 19.48 -4.49
CA VAL A 78 16.23 18.16 -4.91
C VAL A 78 17.25 17.56 -5.86
N PHE A 79 17.76 16.37 -5.53
CA PHE A 79 18.57 15.59 -6.45
C PHE A 79 17.65 14.67 -7.27
N PHE A 80 17.82 14.63 -8.59
CA PHE A 80 17.06 13.73 -9.46
C PHE A 80 17.92 13.22 -10.62
N GLY A 81 17.57 12.09 -11.20
CA GLY A 81 18.39 11.41 -12.21
C GLY A 81 17.71 10.19 -12.78
N ASP A 82 18.39 9.45 -13.65
CA ASP A 82 17.92 8.15 -14.14
C ASP A 82 19.01 7.10 -13.93
N ASN A 83 18.72 6.12 -13.08
CA ASN A 83 19.64 5.11 -12.58
C ASN A 83 20.92 5.70 -11.95
N ALA A 84 20.74 6.74 -11.13
CA ALA A 84 21.81 7.43 -10.41
C ALA A 84 21.64 7.28 -8.90
N ARG A 85 22.71 7.02 -8.14
CA ARG A 85 22.64 6.89 -6.67
C ARG A 85 23.88 7.43 -5.98
N PHE A 86 23.69 7.91 -4.75
CA PHE A 86 24.81 8.17 -3.86
C PHE A 86 25.32 6.86 -3.26
N VAL A 87 26.64 6.71 -3.22
CA VAL A 87 27.38 5.65 -2.52
C VAL A 87 28.39 6.33 -1.59
N GLY A 88 28.97 5.65 -0.59
CA GLY A 88 29.99 6.27 0.27
C GLY A 88 29.52 6.86 1.61
N GLY A 89 28.28 6.57 2.02
CA GLY A 89 27.81 6.80 3.40
C GLY A 89 26.90 8.02 3.58
N TYR A 90 26.78 8.89 2.58
CA TYR A 90 25.78 9.95 2.58
C TYR A 90 24.37 9.39 2.42
N SER A 91 23.44 9.80 3.29
CA SER A 91 22.07 9.27 3.36
C SER A 91 21.06 9.95 2.42
N GLY A 92 21.51 10.92 1.61
CA GLY A 92 20.63 11.60 0.65
C GLY A 92 20.12 10.66 -0.46
N ILE A 93 19.07 11.06 -1.16
CA ILE A 93 18.43 10.28 -2.22
C ILE A 93 18.42 11.08 -3.52
N ILE A 94 18.70 10.40 -4.65
CA ILE A 94 18.46 10.92 -6.00
C ILE A 94 17.11 10.37 -6.47
N GLN A 95 16.15 11.25 -6.77
CA GLN A 95 14.83 10.89 -7.29
C GLN A 95 14.94 10.33 -8.73
N GLN A 96 14.39 9.15 -8.98
CA GLN A 96 14.57 8.45 -10.25
C GLN A 96 13.47 8.81 -11.27
N LEU A 97 13.86 9.24 -12.49
CA LEU A 97 12.94 9.57 -13.58
C LEU A 97 12.35 8.33 -14.27
N GLY A 98 13.13 7.26 -14.46
CA GLY A 98 12.67 6.02 -15.11
C GLY A 98 11.64 5.21 -14.31
N ASN A 99 11.37 5.58 -13.06
CA ASN A 99 10.49 4.83 -12.19
C ASN A 99 8.99 5.11 -12.43
N VAL A 100 8.62 6.10 -13.25
CA VAL A 100 7.21 6.55 -13.34
C VAL A 100 6.28 5.55 -14.07
N LEU A 101 6.81 4.61 -14.88
CA LEU A 101 5.99 3.62 -15.61
C LEU A 101 6.10 2.18 -15.08
N SER A 102 7.17 1.83 -14.36
CA SER A 102 7.33 0.51 -13.72
C SER A 102 6.45 0.34 -12.46
N TYR A 103 5.96 1.43 -11.87
CA TYR A 103 5.04 1.40 -10.72
C TYR A 103 3.57 1.16 -11.07
N LEU A 104 3.21 1.08 -12.35
CA LEU A 104 1.81 0.79 -12.70
C LEU A 104 1.43 -0.65 -12.39
N LYS A 105 2.37 -1.59 -12.57
CA LYS A 105 2.10 -3.02 -12.36
C LYS A 105 3.23 -3.76 -11.67
N THR A 106 2.89 -4.82 -10.94
CA THR A 106 3.87 -5.78 -10.42
C THR A 106 4.68 -6.42 -11.56
N THR A 107 5.99 -6.50 -11.41
CA THR A 107 6.90 -7.24 -12.31
C THR A 107 7.25 -8.65 -11.81
N GLY A 108 6.86 -8.98 -10.58
CA GLY A 108 7.02 -10.28 -9.94
C GLY A 108 6.26 -10.32 -8.61
N ASN A 109 6.40 -11.41 -7.87
CA ASN A 109 5.83 -11.51 -6.52
C ASN A 109 6.45 -10.45 -5.59
N ILE A 110 5.63 -9.89 -4.69
CA ILE A 110 6.08 -8.92 -3.68
C ILE A 110 5.81 -9.54 -2.31
N SER A 111 6.82 -9.51 -1.44
CA SER A 111 6.67 -9.86 -0.03
C SER A 111 7.09 -8.67 0.83
N LEU A 112 6.15 -8.13 1.60
CA LEU A 112 6.38 -7.07 2.56
C LEU A 112 6.19 -7.60 3.98
N PHE A 113 6.91 -7.01 4.94
CA PHE A 113 6.84 -7.33 6.35
C PHE A 113 6.43 -6.08 7.13
N VAL A 114 5.47 -6.24 8.04
CA VAL A 114 4.96 -5.17 8.90
C VAL A 114 5.05 -5.61 10.37
N ALA A 115 5.64 -4.80 11.24
CA ALA A 115 5.84 -5.09 12.66
C ALA A 115 5.62 -3.83 13.52
N PRO A 116 5.06 -3.93 14.73
CA PRO A 116 4.83 -2.76 15.59
C PRO A 116 6.15 -2.07 16.01
N THR A 117 7.22 -2.86 16.10
CA THR A 117 8.60 -2.42 16.40
C THR A 117 9.39 -2.02 15.15
N GLY A 118 8.77 -2.09 13.96
CA GLY A 118 9.40 -1.73 12.69
C GLY A 118 9.62 -0.22 12.53
N SER A 119 10.11 0.17 11.35
CA SER A 119 10.27 1.58 10.96
C SER A 119 9.77 1.81 9.54
N ASN A 120 9.06 2.92 9.31
CA ASN A 120 8.61 3.31 7.97
C ASN A 120 9.76 3.72 7.04
N SER A 121 10.96 3.94 7.59
CA SER A 121 12.19 4.13 6.82
C SER A 121 12.79 2.83 6.27
N ASN A 122 12.35 1.66 6.76
CA ASN A 122 12.87 0.39 6.30
C ASN A 122 12.36 0.03 4.89
N ASP A 123 12.96 -0.95 4.23
CA ASP A 123 12.52 -1.45 2.92
C ASP A 123 11.29 -2.37 2.99
N GLY A 124 11.02 -2.97 4.15
CA GLY A 124 9.92 -3.91 4.34
C GLY A 124 10.17 -5.29 3.72
N LEU A 125 11.37 -5.60 3.22
CA LEU A 125 11.64 -6.82 2.45
C LEU A 125 11.99 -8.04 3.32
N SER A 126 12.18 -7.85 4.62
CA SER A 126 12.45 -8.92 5.59
C SER A 126 11.82 -8.61 6.95
N SER A 127 11.73 -9.61 7.83
CA SER A 127 11.28 -9.41 9.21
C SER A 127 12.19 -8.47 10.01
N GLY A 128 13.50 -8.49 9.77
CA GLY A 128 14.47 -7.60 10.41
C GLY A 128 14.40 -6.15 9.91
N THR A 129 13.84 -5.94 8.71
CA THR A 129 13.63 -4.62 8.08
C THR A 129 12.15 -4.33 7.88
N ALA A 130 11.29 -4.79 8.80
CA ALA A 130 9.85 -4.61 8.70
C ALA A 130 9.43 -3.13 8.77
N LEU A 131 8.35 -2.81 8.08
CA LEU A 131 7.67 -1.52 8.14
C LEU A 131 6.88 -1.40 9.43
N LYS A 132 6.68 -0.17 9.91
CA LYS A 132 5.86 0.06 11.10
C LYS A 132 4.37 0.07 10.79
N SER A 133 4.00 0.68 9.66
CA SER A 133 2.60 0.94 9.29
C SER A 133 2.14 0.12 8.09
N PHE A 134 0.89 -0.35 8.18
CA PHE A 134 0.17 -0.95 7.07
C PHE A 134 0.01 0.00 5.88
N ASN A 135 -0.34 1.26 6.14
CA ASN A 135 -0.57 2.25 5.08
C ASN A 135 0.72 2.52 4.27
N VAL A 136 1.89 2.48 4.92
CA VAL A 136 3.19 2.56 4.23
C VAL A 136 3.50 1.30 3.43
N ALA A 137 3.06 0.12 3.86
CA ALA A 137 3.18 -1.10 3.07
C ALA A 137 2.30 -1.04 1.82
N VAL A 138 1.04 -0.61 1.96
CA VAL A 138 0.09 -0.47 0.85
C VAL A 138 0.57 0.59 -0.15
N SER A 139 1.13 1.71 0.31
CA SER A 139 1.65 2.76 -0.60
C SER A 139 2.85 2.33 -1.44
N ARG A 140 3.49 1.19 -1.13
CA ARG A 140 4.59 0.60 -1.91
C ARG A 140 4.11 -0.34 -3.00
N LEU A 141 2.82 -0.66 -3.03
CA LEU A 141 2.26 -1.59 -3.99
C LEU A 141 1.88 -0.84 -5.29
N PRO A 142 2.23 -1.40 -6.46
CA PRO A 142 1.64 -0.97 -7.73
C PRO A 142 0.12 -1.12 -7.72
N GLN A 143 -0.62 -0.23 -8.39
CA GLN A 143 -2.08 -0.33 -8.46
C GLN A 143 -2.57 -1.53 -9.30
N ILE A 144 -1.77 -1.99 -10.28
CA ILE A 144 -2.07 -3.20 -11.07
C ILE A 144 -1.26 -4.40 -10.52
N ILE A 145 -1.94 -5.29 -9.82
CA ILE A 145 -1.38 -6.50 -9.25
C ILE A 145 -1.64 -7.67 -10.20
N ASN A 146 -0.59 -8.16 -10.86
CA ASN A 146 -0.64 -9.34 -11.74
C ASN A 146 0.04 -10.58 -11.13
N HIS A 147 0.76 -10.39 -10.02
CA HIS A 147 1.47 -11.44 -9.29
C HIS A 147 0.92 -11.57 -7.86
N VAL A 148 1.53 -12.42 -7.03
CA VAL A 148 1.17 -12.54 -5.63
C VAL A 148 1.85 -11.44 -4.82
N VAL A 149 1.05 -10.64 -4.12
CA VAL A 149 1.52 -9.73 -3.06
C VAL A 149 1.19 -10.35 -1.72
N THR A 150 2.19 -10.47 -0.85
CA THR A 150 2.01 -10.94 0.52
C THR A 150 2.53 -9.88 1.50
N ILE A 151 1.67 -9.43 2.42
CA ILE A 151 2.00 -8.61 3.57
C ILE A 151 2.00 -9.55 4.78
N ASN A 152 3.20 -9.88 5.27
CA ASN A 152 3.39 -10.68 6.48
C ASN A 152 3.40 -9.75 7.69
N VAL A 153 2.55 -10.02 8.67
CA VAL A 153 2.40 -9.18 9.84
C VAL A 153 3.00 -9.89 11.05
N ALA A 154 3.72 -9.16 11.90
CA ALA A 154 4.19 -9.65 13.20
C ALA A 154 3.11 -9.44 14.28
N PRO A 155 3.10 -10.23 15.36
CA PRO A 155 2.16 -10.00 16.45
C PRO A 155 2.39 -8.62 17.11
N GLY A 156 1.29 -7.97 17.47
CA GLY A 156 1.24 -6.78 18.31
C GLY A 156 -0.02 -5.96 18.09
N LEU A 157 0.01 -4.72 18.59
CA LEU A 157 -1.06 -3.74 18.46
C LEU A 157 -0.73 -2.73 17.37
N TYR A 158 -1.62 -2.63 16.39
CA TYR A 158 -1.59 -1.65 15.33
C TYR A 158 -2.79 -0.71 15.50
N ASP A 159 -2.57 0.42 16.18
CA ASP A 159 -3.59 1.47 16.35
C ASP A 159 -3.73 2.33 15.08
N GLU A 160 -4.03 1.66 13.97
CA GLU A 160 -4.33 2.28 12.68
C GLU A 160 -5.45 1.51 11.97
N ASP A 161 -6.12 2.16 11.03
CA ASP A 161 -7.01 1.47 10.10
C ASP A 161 -6.20 0.98 8.90
N PHE A 162 -6.42 -0.28 8.53
CA PHE A 162 -5.97 -0.80 7.25
C PHE A 162 -6.97 -0.41 6.17
N SER A 163 -6.48 0.22 5.10
CA SER A 163 -7.27 0.55 3.92
C SER A 163 -6.60 0.03 2.66
N LEU A 164 -7.30 -0.83 1.93
CA LEU A 164 -6.88 -1.33 0.62
C LEU A 164 -7.88 -0.84 -0.42
N GLY A 165 -7.44 0.06 -1.29
CA GLY A 165 -8.30 0.78 -2.23
C GLY A 165 -7.77 0.78 -3.66
N GLY A 166 -8.63 0.52 -4.65
CA GLY A 166 -8.36 0.83 -6.06
C GLY A 166 -7.52 -0.20 -6.83
N PHE A 167 -7.19 -1.35 -6.24
CA PHE A 167 -6.34 -2.34 -6.88
C PHE A 167 -7.06 -3.16 -7.96
N THR A 168 -6.36 -3.40 -9.08
CA THR A 168 -6.85 -4.22 -10.21
C THR A 168 -5.78 -5.19 -10.71
N GLY A 169 -6.10 -6.06 -11.67
CA GLY A 169 -5.17 -7.01 -12.29
C GLY A 169 -5.47 -8.48 -11.96
N SER A 170 -4.63 -9.38 -12.48
CA SER A 170 -4.84 -10.84 -12.44
C SER A 170 -4.27 -11.55 -11.20
N GLY A 171 -3.60 -10.82 -10.32
CA GLY A 171 -2.90 -11.37 -9.15
C GLY A 171 -3.78 -11.52 -7.92
N VAL A 172 -3.15 -11.54 -6.73
CA VAL A 172 -3.84 -11.63 -5.44
C VAL A 172 -3.05 -10.86 -4.38
N ILE A 173 -3.77 -10.21 -3.46
CA ILE A 173 -3.20 -9.55 -2.29
C ILE A 173 -3.53 -10.38 -1.05
N ARG A 174 -2.50 -10.75 -0.28
CA ARG A 174 -2.62 -11.50 0.96
C ARG A 174 -2.10 -10.67 2.12
N VAL A 175 -2.90 -10.53 3.17
CA VAL A 175 -2.51 -9.91 4.43
C VAL A 175 -2.59 -10.99 5.50
N LEU A 176 -1.43 -11.42 5.99
CA LEU A 176 -1.28 -12.63 6.80
C LEU A 176 -0.83 -12.25 8.21
N GLY A 177 -1.73 -12.45 9.19
CA GLY A 177 -1.44 -12.40 10.62
C GLY A 177 -1.32 -13.81 11.19
N ALA A 178 -2.18 -14.15 12.15
CA ALA A 178 -2.16 -15.43 12.87
C ALA A 178 -2.44 -16.66 12.00
N GLY A 179 -1.88 -17.80 12.41
CA GLY A 179 -2.15 -19.11 11.81
C GLY A 179 -3.46 -19.74 12.27
N SER A 180 -3.95 -19.37 13.46
CA SER A 180 -5.14 -19.92 14.12
C SER A 180 -5.99 -18.83 14.81
N LEU A 181 -7.25 -19.17 15.12
CA LEU A 181 -8.19 -18.21 15.72
C LEU A 181 -7.74 -17.81 17.12
N THR A 182 -7.21 -18.78 17.87
CA THR A 182 -6.64 -18.56 19.20
C THR A 182 -5.48 -17.56 19.16
N GLU A 183 -4.59 -17.65 18.16
CA GLU A 183 -3.44 -16.76 18.03
C GLU A 183 -3.81 -15.36 17.51
N SER A 184 -4.99 -15.19 16.89
CA SER A 184 -5.44 -13.90 16.35
C SER A 184 -5.51 -12.78 17.41
N THR A 185 -5.61 -13.13 18.70
CA THR A 185 -5.54 -12.18 19.82
C THR A 185 -4.24 -11.39 19.88
N ASN A 186 -3.18 -11.95 19.32
CA ASN A 186 -1.86 -11.31 19.29
C ASN A 186 -1.70 -10.38 18.09
N TYR A 187 -2.66 -10.30 17.17
CA TYR A 187 -2.60 -9.53 15.93
C TYR A 187 -3.73 -8.50 15.92
N LYS A 188 -3.58 -7.45 16.73
CA LYS A 188 -4.63 -6.47 16.96
C LYS A 188 -4.51 -5.32 15.98
N ILE A 189 -5.61 -4.99 15.32
CA ILE A 189 -5.72 -3.82 14.46
C ILE A 189 -6.97 -3.02 14.84
N ARG A 190 -7.02 -1.73 14.51
CA ARG A 190 -8.24 -0.95 14.70
C ARG A 190 -9.37 -1.48 13.80
N SER A 191 -9.21 -1.40 12.48
CA SER A 191 -10.18 -1.92 11.52
C SER A 191 -9.54 -2.30 10.18
N PHE A 192 -10.25 -3.10 9.38
CA PHE A 192 -9.92 -3.48 8.00
C PHE A 192 -10.98 -2.98 7.01
N GLY A 193 -10.55 -2.21 6.02
CA GLY A 193 -11.36 -1.80 4.88
C GLY A 193 -10.73 -2.24 3.56
N VAL A 194 -11.51 -2.90 2.71
CA VAL A 194 -11.18 -3.17 1.30
C VAL A 194 -12.26 -2.52 0.45
N ALA A 195 -11.88 -1.56 -0.39
CA ALA A 195 -12.83 -0.77 -1.18
C ALA A 195 -12.41 -0.69 -2.64
N ASN A 196 -13.36 -0.78 -3.57
CA ASN A 196 -13.09 -0.59 -5.01
C ASN A 196 -11.93 -1.46 -5.53
N CYS A 197 -11.82 -2.70 -5.03
CA CYS A 197 -10.75 -3.61 -5.38
C CYS A 197 -11.27 -4.73 -6.29
N LEU A 198 -10.73 -4.80 -7.51
CA LEU A 198 -11.00 -5.88 -8.45
C LEU A 198 -10.01 -7.04 -8.28
N THR A 199 -8.84 -6.79 -7.71
CA THR A 199 -7.91 -7.85 -7.30
C THR A 199 -8.44 -8.60 -6.08
N PRO A 200 -8.41 -9.95 -6.08
CA PRO A 200 -8.76 -10.73 -4.92
C PRO A 200 -7.93 -10.36 -3.67
N ALA A 201 -8.61 -10.19 -2.54
CA ALA A 201 -8.00 -9.88 -1.25
C ALA A 201 -8.23 -11.00 -0.23
N TYR A 202 -7.15 -11.51 0.36
CA TYR A 202 -7.18 -12.51 1.44
C TYR A 202 -6.65 -11.89 2.73
N ILE A 203 -7.51 -11.80 3.75
CA ILE A 203 -7.15 -11.30 5.09
C ILE A 203 -7.31 -12.45 6.08
N ARG A 204 -6.24 -12.74 6.82
CA ARG A 204 -6.22 -13.86 7.76
C ARG A 204 -5.65 -13.49 9.12
N GLY A 205 -6.35 -13.87 10.18
CA GLY A 205 -5.76 -14.00 11.52
C GLY A 205 -5.57 -12.70 12.29
N PHE A 206 -6.60 -11.83 12.33
CA PHE A 206 -6.56 -10.55 13.03
C PHE A 206 -7.70 -10.38 14.04
N GLU A 207 -7.43 -9.68 15.14
CA GLU A 207 -8.44 -9.16 16.08
C GLU A 207 -8.66 -7.66 15.82
N ALA A 208 -9.89 -7.27 15.47
CA ALA A 208 -10.27 -5.86 15.38
C ALA A 208 -10.57 -5.27 16.75
N THR A 209 -10.22 -4.00 16.98
CA THR A 209 -10.41 -3.29 18.26
C THR A 209 -11.35 -2.09 18.19
N ILE A 210 -11.82 -1.72 16.99
CA ILE A 210 -12.75 -0.59 16.77
C ILE A 210 -14.10 -0.79 17.48
N THR A 211 -14.76 0.31 17.86
CA THR A 211 -16.13 0.31 18.41
C THR A 211 -17.10 1.24 17.67
N GLU A 212 -16.59 2.09 16.78
CA GLU A 212 -17.31 3.22 16.19
C GLU A 212 -17.73 2.99 14.72
N LYS A 213 -17.16 1.99 14.04
CA LYS A 213 -17.47 1.62 12.64
C LYS A 213 -17.19 0.14 12.40
N ASN A 214 -17.70 -0.40 11.29
CA ASN A 214 -17.55 -1.81 10.92
C ASN A 214 -16.09 -2.27 11.01
N ALA A 215 -15.85 -3.40 11.70
CA ALA A 215 -14.50 -3.90 11.94
C ALA A 215 -13.84 -4.44 10.68
N PHE A 216 -14.58 -5.22 9.89
CA PHE A 216 -14.14 -5.72 8.59
C PHE A 216 -15.15 -5.30 7.52
N LEU A 217 -14.75 -4.37 6.65
CA LEU A 217 -15.59 -3.84 5.58
C LEU A 217 -15.03 -4.20 4.21
N PHE A 218 -15.88 -4.79 3.37
CA PHE A 218 -15.62 -5.08 1.97
C PHE A 218 -16.63 -4.33 1.11
N ASP A 219 -16.20 -3.30 0.41
CA ASP A 219 -17.05 -2.42 -0.36
C ASP A 219 -16.66 -2.43 -1.84
N ASN A 220 -17.65 -2.57 -2.72
CA ASN A 220 -17.51 -2.51 -4.18
C ASN A 220 -16.30 -3.34 -4.70
N SER A 221 -16.19 -4.60 -4.27
CA SER A 221 -14.99 -5.42 -4.47
C SER A 221 -15.32 -6.82 -5.04
N TYR A 222 -14.50 -7.29 -5.98
CA TYR A 222 -14.84 -8.45 -6.81
C TYR A 222 -14.66 -9.80 -6.12
N ARG A 223 -13.72 -9.96 -5.18
CA ARG A 223 -13.54 -11.20 -4.41
C ARG A 223 -12.75 -10.97 -3.14
N PHE A 224 -13.34 -11.23 -1.98
CA PHE A 224 -12.61 -11.24 -0.71
C PHE A 224 -12.66 -12.61 -0.03
N GLN A 225 -11.69 -12.85 0.85
CA GLN A 225 -11.74 -13.94 1.81
C GLN A 225 -11.24 -13.42 3.16
N LEU A 226 -12.10 -13.52 4.17
CA LEU A 226 -11.80 -13.23 5.56
C LEU A 226 -11.74 -14.55 6.32
N ASP A 227 -10.60 -14.84 6.91
CA ASP A 227 -10.33 -16.15 7.50
C ASP A 227 -9.73 -16.01 8.89
N ILE A 228 -10.30 -16.70 9.87
CA ILE A 228 -9.69 -16.81 11.20
C ILE A 228 -9.53 -15.43 11.90
N CYS A 229 -10.38 -14.46 11.54
CA CYS A 229 -10.40 -13.14 12.13
C CYS A 229 -11.45 -13.05 13.24
N ARG A 230 -11.28 -12.10 14.15
CA ARG A 230 -12.24 -11.88 15.24
C ARG A 230 -12.52 -10.42 15.53
N HIS A 231 -13.69 -10.17 16.08
CA HIS A 231 -14.06 -8.91 16.70
C HIS A 231 -15.00 -9.22 17.86
N VAL A 232 -14.50 -9.11 19.09
CA VAL A 232 -15.23 -9.57 20.29
C VAL A 232 -15.51 -8.48 21.31
N ILE A 233 -14.95 -7.29 21.13
CA ILE A 233 -15.32 -6.11 21.93
C ILE A 233 -16.77 -5.70 21.63
N THR A 234 -17.63 -5.67 22.65
CA THR A 234 -19.04 -5.34 22.47
C THR A 234 -19.21 -3.94 21.87
N ALA A 235 -19.93 -3.84 20.76
CA ALA A 235 -20.20 -2.58 20.08
C ALA A 235 -21.43 -2.72 19.16
N THR A 236 -22.25 -1.68 19.06
CA THR A 236 -23.47 -1.63 18.22
C THR A 236 -23.15 -1.39 16.73
N ILE A 237 -22.18 -2.14 16.22
CA ILE A 237 -21.69 -2.11 14.84
C ILE A 237 -21.63 -3.55 14.29
N GLN A 238 -21.35 -3.68 13.00
CA GLN A 238 -21.17 -4.97 12.33
C GLN A 238 -19.79 -5.56 12.61
N GLY A 239 -19.73 -6.89 12.75
CA GLY A 239 -18.47 -7.63 12.82
C GLY A 239 -17.77 -7.63 11.45
N ALA A 240 -18.36 -8.30 10.47
CA ALA A 240 -17.93 -8.26 9.08
C ALA A 240 -19.08 -7.88 8.14
N THR A 241 -18.79 -7.03 7.16
CA THR A 241 -19.78 -6.50 6.22
C THR A 241 -19.28 -6.55 4.79
N ALA A 242 -20.11 -7.04 3.88
CA ALA A 242 -19.94 -6.86 2.44
C ALA A 242 -21.00 -5.91 1.88
N LYS A 243 -20.60 -4.95 1.06
CA LYS A 243 -21.43 -3.99 0.31
C LYS A 243 -21.03 -4.06 -1.15
N SER A 244 -21.95 -4.39 -2.05
CA SER A 244 -21.63 -4.57 -3.48
C SER A 244 -20.38 -5.43 -3.72
N ALA A 245 -20.15 -6.42 -2.86
CA ALA A 245 -18.94 -7.22 -2.83
C ALA A 245 -19.27 -8.70 -2.71
N MET A 246 -18.37 -9.57 -3.14
CA MET A 246 -18.56 -11.02 -3.00
C MET A 246 -17.35 -11.69 -2.36
N GLY A 247 -17.59 -12.69 -1.50
CA GLY A 247 -16.49 -13.32 -0.79
C GLY A 247 -16.89 -14.43 0.17
N VAL A 248 -15.88 -14.91 0.89
CA VAL A 248 -15.98 -15.97 1.88
C VAL A 248 -15.60 -15.42 3.25
N ILE A 249 -16.39 -15.77 4.27
CA ILE A 249 -16.06 -15.53 5.68
C ILE A 249 -15.99 -16.89 6.36
N SER A 250 -14.80 -17.26 6.82
CA SER A 250 -14.48 -18.60 7.30
C SER A 250 -13.77 -18.58 8.65
N GLY A 251 -14.13 -19.46 9.57
CA GLY A 251 -13.36 -19.66 10.80
C GLY A 251 -13.29 -18.43 11.72
N CYS A 252 -14.18 -17.45 11.55
CA CYS A 252 -14.14 -16.18 12.26
C CYS A 252 -14.97 -16.20 13.55
N GLU A 253 -14.71 -15.25 14.45
CA GLU A 253 -15.48 -15.05 15.68
C GLU A 253 -15.98 -13.61 15.82
N PHE A 254 -17.30 -13.42 15.84
CA PHE A 254 -17.92 -12.11 16.00
C PHE A 254 -18.94 -12.13 17.14
N SER A 255 -18.63 -11.41 18.23
CA SER A 255 -19.44 -11.40 19.46
C SER A 255 -19.79 -9.98 19.89
N GLY A 256 -21.00 -9.80 20.45
CA GLY A 256 -21.46 -8.51 20.95
C GLY A 256 -21.67 -7.46 19.85
N LYS A 257 -22.10 -7.86 18.65
CA LYS A 257 -22.32 -7.00 17.47
C LYS A 257 -23.78 -6.69 17.23
N TYR A 258 -24.04 -5.64 16.45
CA TYR A 258 -25.36 -5.47 15.84
C TYR A 258 -25.65 -6.62 14.86
N ALA A 259 -24.75 -6.86 13.91
CA ALA A 259 -24.78 -8.06 13.08
C ALA A 259 -23.38 -8.68 13.06
N ALA A 260 -23.26 -9.97 13.36
CA ALA A 260 -21.96 -10.63 13.30
C ALA A 260 -21.44 -10.68 11.85
N ILE A 261 -22.28 -11.11 10.91
CA ILE A 261 -21.98 -11.08 9.47
C ILE A 261 -23.14 -10.40 8.74
N ALA A 262 -22.83 -9.38 7.93
CA ALA A 262 -23.79 -8.61 7.17
C ALA A 262 -23.48 -8.64 5.66
N SER A 263 -24.49 -8.97 4.85
CA SER A 263 -24.48 -8.83 3.40
C SER A 263 -25.46 -7.74 3.01
N GLU A 264 -24.94 -6.61 2.55
CA GLU A 264 -25.70 -5.41 2.19
C GLU A 264 -25.50 -5.09 0.69
N ILE A 265 -26.42 -4.35 0.07
CA ILE A 265 -26.34 -3.80 -1.30
C ILE A 265 -25.83 -4.83 -2.33
N ASN A 266 -26.69 -5.76 -2.76
CA ASN A 266 -26.36 -6.76 -3.81
C ASN A 266 -25.09 -7.61 -3.57
N SER A 267 -24.58 -7.65 -2.34
CA SER A 267 -23.39 -8.46 -2.00
C SER A 267 -23.71 -9.95 -1.91
N LYS A 268 -22.66 -10.79 -1.95
CA LYS A 268 -22.79 -12.24 -1.85
C LYS A 268 -21.71 -12.82 -0.92
N ILE A 269 -22.14 -13.38 0.21
CA ILE A 269 -21.26 -13.99 1.20
C ILE A 269 -21.51 -15.49 1.26
N TYR A 270 -20.43 -16.28 1.22
CA TYR A 270 -20.43 -17.65 1.73
C TYR A 270 -19.86 -17.67 3.15
N SER A 271 -20.69 -18.00 4.13
CA SER A 271 -20.35 -18.02 5.55
C SER A 271 -20.18 -19.46 6.04
N THR A 272 -19.00 -19.81 6.56
CA THR A 272 -18.76 -21.16 7.05
C THR A 272 -17.87 -21.25 8.29
N ASN A 273 -18.20 -22.19 9.18
CA ASN A 273 -17.41 -22.48 10.38
C ASN A 273 -17.13 -21.23 11.24
N ASN A 274 -18.12 -20.34 11.33
CA ASN A 274 -18.02 -19.09 12.08
C ASN A 274 -18.66 -19.26 13.46
N SER A 275 -18.23 -18.43 14.41
CA SER A 275 -18.64 -18.50 15.82
C SER A 275 -18.89 -17.10 16.39
N GLY A 276 -19.33 -17.07 17.64
CA GLY A 276 -19.61 -15.84 18.39
C GLY A 276 -21.04 -15.77 18.91
N SER A 277 -21.26 -14.90 19.89
CA SER A 277 -22.52 -14.82 20.65
C SER A 277 -22.82 -13.41 21.14
N GLY A 278 -24.04 -13.21 21.66
CA GLY A 278 -24.47 -11.90 22.17
C GLY A 278 -24.67 -10.86 21.08
N ASN A 279 -24.84 -11.28 19.83
CA ASN A 279 -25.15 -10.39 18.72
C ASN A 279 -26.67 -10.10 18.65
N THR A 280 -27.07 -8.94 18.14
CA THR A 280 -28.49 -8.70 17.82
C THR A 280 -28.93 -9.62 16.68
N PHE A 281 -28.12 -9.69 15.61
CA PHE A 281 -28.28 -10.63 14.51
C PHE A 281 -27.05 -11.51 14.33
N GLY A 282 -27.25 -12.83 14.19
CA GLY A 282 -26.17 -13.74 13.79
C GLY A 282 -25.74 -13.44 12.35
N LEU A 283 -26.71 -13.55 11.44
CA LEU A 283 -26.58 -13.19 10.04
C LEU A 283 -27.62 -12.13 9.66
N LEU A 284 -27.19 -11.13 8.88
CA LEU A 284 -28.06 -10.07 8.37
C LEU A 284 -27.89 -9.93 6.84
N ALA A 285 -28.97 -10.08 6.08
CA ALA A 285 -28.95 -9.85 4.63
C ALA A 285 -29.96 -8.76 4.25
N ILE A 286 -29.50 -7.67 3.65
CA ILE A 286 -30.33 -6.52 3.29
C ILE A 286 -30.06 -6.03 1.87
N GLU A 287 -31.04 -5.34 1.28
CA GLU A 287 -30.87 -4.60 0.00
C GLU A 287 -30.33 -5.49 -1.13
N GLY A 288 -30.94 -6.66 -1.31
CA GLY A 288 -30.51 -7.68 -2.29
C GLY A 288 -29.26 -8.47 -1.89
N GLY A 289 -28.68 -8.24 -0.71
CA GLY A 289 -27.59 -9.03 -0.16
C GLY A 289 -27.97 -10.50 0.02
N THR A 290 -27.01 -11.41 -0.21
CA THR A 290 -27.22 -12.85 -0.08
C THR A 290 -26.14 -13.48 0.80
N ILE A 291 -26.56 -14.23 1.82
CA ILE A 291 -25.67 -15.08 2.62
C ILE A 291 -26.03 -16.54 2.36
N SER A 292 -25.06 -17.33 1.89
CA SER A 292 -25.14 -18.78 1.88
C SER A 292 -24.39 -19.33 3.08
N LYS A 293 -25.00 -20.20 3.90
CA LYS A 293 -24.41 -20.71 5.13
C LYS A 293 -24.08 -22.21 5.06
N TYR A 294 -22.97 -22.60 5.69
CA TYR A 294 -22.55 -23.99 5.84
C TYR A 294 -21.79 -24.19 7.16
N LEU A 295 -22.03 -25.29 7.88
CA LEU A 295 -21.49 -25.51 9.25
C LEU A 295 -21.90 -24.41 10.24
N SER A 296 -21.14 -24.22 11.31
CA SER A 296 -21.45 -23.28 12.39
C SER A 296 -21.52 -21.83 11.90
N GLN A 297 -22.37 -21.05 12.55
CA GLN A 297 -22.57 -19.63 12.31
C GLN A 297 -22.52 -18.87 13.64
N PRO A 298 -22.20 -17.57 13.63
CA PRO A 298 -22.34 -16.72 14.82
C PRO A 298 -23.81 -16.70 15.25
N THR A 299 -24.03 -16.66 16.56
CA THR A 299 -25.37 -16.65 17.15
C THR A 299 -25.80 -15.22 17.50
N GLY A 300 -27.09 -14.94 17.39
CA GLY A 300 -27.72 -13.70 17.82
C GLY A 300 -29.17 -13.93 18.22
N GLY A 301 -29.93 -12.87 18.47
CA GLY A 301 -31.36 -12.97 18.78
C GLY A 301 -32.12 -13.71 17.69
N ASN A 302 -31.95 -13.30 16.42
CA ASN A 302 -32.41 -14.00 15.22
C ASN A 302 -31.45 -13.73 14.05
N ASP A 303 -31.51 -14.55 13.00
CA ASP A 303 -31.04 -14.12 11.67
C ASP A 303 -32.12 -13.20 11.05
N ALA A 304 -31.73 -12.23 10.22
CA ALA A 304 -32.70 -11.29 9.63
C ALA A 304 -32.46 -10.97 8.15
N THR A 305 -33.56 -10.77 7.45
CA THR A 305 -33.59 -10.38 6.03
C THR A 305 -34.48 -9.16 5.82
N PHE A 306 -34.02 -8.15 5.09
CA PHE A 306 -34.81 -6.96 4.71
C PHE A 306 -34.55 -6.58 3.24
N GLY A 307 -35.46 -5.82 2.61
CA GLY A 307 -35.20 -5.22 1.28
C GLY A 307 -34.75 -6.22 0.20
N GLY A 308 -35.35 -7.42 0.16
CA GLY A 308 -35.00 -8.47 -0.80
C GLY A 308 -33.76 -9.29 -0.47
N GLY A 309 -33.18 -9.13 0.72
CA GLY A 309 -32.06 -9.95 1.19
C GLY A 309 -32.43 -11.42 1.40
N VAL A 310 -31.44 -12.31 1.27
CA VAL A 310 -31.64 -13.78 1.35
C VAL A 310 -30.58 -14.42 2.23
N ILE A 311 -31.00 -15.30 3.14
CA ILE A 311 -30.12 -16.18 3.92
C ILE A 311 -30.56 -17.63 3.63
N ARG A 312 -29.63 -18.47 3.18
CA ARG A 312 -29.92 -19.87 2.81
C ARG A 312 -28.82 -20.83 3.22
#